data_AF-A0A1R0L7Q3-F1
#
_entry.id   AF-A0A1R0L7Q3-F1
#
_cell.length_a   1.000
_cell.length_b   1.000
_cell.length_c   1.000
_cell.angle_alpha   90.00
_cell.angle_beta   90.00
_cell.angle_gamma   90.00
#
_symmetry.space_group_name_H-M   'P 1'
#
loop_
_entity.id
_entity.type
_entity.pdbx_description
1 polymer ?
#
loop_
_entity_poly.entity_id
_entity_poly.type
_entity_poly.pdbx_seq_one_letter_code
_entity_poly.pdbx_strand_id
1 'polypeptide(L)'
;MPAVWLEQTRPGGQILTTIGGWLNASELVRLTVHDDGTASGPVLGGHVSFMLARPHQAPPLGLLPDLSRGTEREAIIDADVLDDWPTRFVAQFAVPSARRLKLRHDQHHEDLLIDVDSGSFAALHEEDGHWIVRQDGPDLLWDAVEEHLGRWHTAGTPAVEQATIHATPEGQSIHW
;
A
#
# COMPACT_ATOMS: atom_id res chain seq x y z
N MET A 1 -8.96 6.88 -4.85
CA MET A 1 -10.33 7.29 -5.28
C MET A 1 -10.20 8.34 -6.38
N PRO A 2 -11.09 8.38 -7.40
CA PRO A 2 -11.04 9.42 -8.44
C PRO A 2 -11.29 10.82 -7.88
N ALA A 3 -10.47 11.81 -8.26
CA ALA A 3 -10.67 13.21 -7.89
C ALA A 3 -12.05 13.74 -8.35
N VAL A 4 -12.54 13.27 -9.52
CA VAL A 4 -13.86 13.64 -10.05
C VAL A 4 -15.03 13.30 -9.12
N TRP A 5 -14.88 12.32 -8.21
CA TRP A 5 -15.93 12.05 -7.24
C TRP A 5 -16.04 13.15 -6.17
N LEU A 6 -14.92 13.78 -5.82
CA LEU A 6 -14.89 14.95 -4.93
C LEU A 6 -15.57 16.14 -5.62
N GLU A 7 -15.19 16.42 -6.88
CA GLU A 7 -15.74 17.53 -7.67
C GLU A 7 -17.26 17.40 -7.93
N GLN A 8 -17.75 16.18 -8.11
CA GLN A 8 -19.15 15.90 -8.42
C GLN A 8 -20.04 15.77 -7.19
N THR A 9 -19.46 15.79 -5.99
CA THR A 9 -20.19 15.65 -4.73
C THR A 9 -20.22 17.00 -4.02
N ARG A 10 -21.42 17.43 -3.61
CA ARG A 10 -21.55 18.68 -2.85
C ARG A 10 -20.87 18.54 -1.48
N PRO A 11 -20.32 19.63 -0.90
CA PRO A 11 -19.88 19.63 0.49
C PRO A 11 -20.98 19.10 1.44
N GLY A 12 -20.56 18.32 2.43
CA GLY A 12 -21.43 17.53 3.32
C GLY A 12 -21.98 16.24 2.71
N GLY A 13 -21.79 16.02 1.40
CA GLY A 13 -22.15 14.78 0.72
C GLY A 13 -21.26 13.60 1.15
N GLN A 14 -21.80 12.39 1.01
CA GLN A 14 -21.12 11.16 1.42
C GLN A 14 -20.70 10.31 0.22
N ILE A 15 -19.49 9.77 0.29
CA ILE A 15 -18.97 8.78 -0.65
C ILE A 15 -18.72 7.48 0.14
N LEU A 16 -19.42 6.42 -0.23
CA LEU A 16 -19.20 5.07 0.30
C LEU A 16 -18.50 4.25 -0.78
N THR A 17 -17.27 3.83 -0.52
CA THR A 17 -16.44 3.10 -1.48
C THR A 17 -15.44 2.21 -0.79
N THR A 18 -14.87 1.24 -1.50
CA THR A 18 -13.63 0.59 -1.06
C THR A 18 -12.43 1.45 -1.41
N ILE A 19 -11.45 1.52 -0.51
CA ILE A 19 -10.10 2.01 -0.80
C ILE A 19 -9.14 0.83 -0.72
N GLY A 20 -8.21 0.77 -1.68
CA GLY A 20 -7.20 -0.27 -1.79
C GLY A 20 -6.06 0.22 -2.68
N GLY A 21 -4.91 -0.44 -2.59
CA GLY A 21 -3.76 -0.27 -3.46
C GLY A 21 -3.45 -1.55 -4.24
N TRP A 22 -2.36 -1.54 -4.99
CA TRP A 22 -1.95 -2.70 -5.79
C TRP A 22 -1.23 -3.80 -5.00
N LEU A 23 -1.13 -3.64 -3.67
CA LEU A 23 -0.87 -4.75 -2.75
C LEU A 23 -2.12 -5.64 -2.54
N ASN A 24 -3.29 -5.24 -3.04
CA ASN A 24 -4.55 -6.00 -2.97
C ASN A 24 -5.06 -6.26 -1.54
N ALA A 25 -4.95 -5.25 -0.68
CA ALA A 25 -5.75 -5.15 0.54
C ALA A 25 -6.70 -3.96 0.40
N SER A 26 -7.95 -4.13 0.81
CA SER A 26 -8.94 -3.06 0.72
C SER A 26 -9.90 -3.09 1.88
N GLU A 27 -10.39 -1.90 2.23
CA GLU A 27 -11.41 -1.72 3.26
C GLU A 27 -12.50 -0.79 2.75
N LEU A 28 -13.71 -0.96 3.29
CA LEU A 28 -14.85 -0.08 3.02
C LEU A 28 -14.68 1.21 3.83
N VAL A 29 -14.89 2.36 3.19
CA VAL A 29 -14.77 3.68 3.82
C VAL A 29 -15.99 4.52 3.54
N ARG A 30 -16.37 5.37 4.49
CA ARG A 30 -17.40 6.40 4.29
C ARG A 30 -16.78 7.77 4.48
N LEU A 31 -16.58 8.47 3.37
CA LEU A 31 -15.99 9.80 3.35
C LEU A 31 -17.08 10.86 3.30
N THR A 32 -16.88 11.96 4.02
CA THR A 32 -17.68 13.19 3.90
C THR A 32 -16.87 14.22 3.14
N VAL A 33 -17.45 14.80 2.10
CA VAL A 33 -16.80 15.82 1.27
C VAL A 33 -16.85 17.17 1.98
N HIS A 34 -15.72 17.86 2.01
CA HIS A 34 -15.53 19.14 2.68
C HIS A 34 -15.63 20.30 1.68
N ASP A 35 -15.80 21.53 2.19
CA ASP A 35 -15.91 22.74 1.36
C ASP A 35 -14.63 23.08 0.58
N ASP A 36 -13.47 22.54 1.00
CA ASP A 36 -12.16 22.77 0.39
C ASP A 36 -11.84 21.79 -0.75
N GLY A 37 -12.80 20.92 -1.12
CA GLY A 37 -12.62 19.91 -2.17
C GLY A 37 -11.89 18.64 -1.71
N THR A 38 -11.65 18.48 -0.41
CA THR A 38 -11.15 17.22 0.17
C THR A 38 -12.30 16.38 0.72
N ALA A 39 -12.00 15.16 1.18
CA ALA A 39 -12.94 14.36 1.93
C ALA A 39 -12.24 13.56 3.02
N SER A 40 -12.92 13.31 4.14
CA SER A 40 -12.40 12.41 5.16
C SER A 40 -13.49 11.61 5.86
N GLY A 41 -13.09 10.50 6.48
CA GLY A 41 -14.01 9.70 7.27
C GLY A 41 -13.44 8.35 7.68
N PRO A 42 -14.20 7.60 8.48
CA PRO A 42 -13.71 6.36 9.07
C PRO A 42 -13.60 5.23 8.05
N VAL A 43 -12.66 4.34 8.32
CA VAL A 43 -12.68 2.98 7.81
C VAL A 43 -13.79 2.20 8.52
N LEU A 44 -14.63 1.52 7.76
CA LEU A 44 -15.76 0.73 8.29
C LEU A 44 -15.39 -0.73 8.56
N GLY A 45 -14.23 -1.18 8.06
CA GLY A 45 -13.72 -2.53 8.23
C GLY A 45 -14.45 -3.58 7.37
N GLY A 46 -14.28 -4.83 7.77
CA GLY A 46 -14.94 -5.99 7.17
C GLY A 46 -14.13 -6.71 6.09
N HIS A 47 -12.87 -6.33 5.85
CA HIS A 47 -11.99 -6.95 4.86
C HIS A 47 -12.64 -7.04 3.48
N VAL A 48 -13.36 -5.97 3.14
CA VAL A 48 -14.22 -5.94 1.96
C VAL A 48 -13.34 -5.82 0.73
N SER A 49 -13.29 -6.91 -0.05
CA SER A 49 -12.60 -6.96 -1.33
C SER A 49 -13.59 -6.78 -2.48
N PHE A 50 -13.33 -5.79 -3.33
CA PHE A 50 -13.96 -5.65 -4.64
C PHE A 50 -12.88 -5.62 -5.72
N MET A 51 -13.22 -6.10 -6.91
CA MET A 51 -12.34 -5.94 -8.06
C MET A 51 -12.06 -4.46 -8.31
N LEU A 52 -10.79 -4.11 -8.54
CA LEU A 52 -10.43 -2.75 -8.93
C LEU A 52 -11.19 -2.35 -10.20
N ALA A 53 -11.76 -1.15 -10.19
CA ALA A 53 -12.37 -0.57 -11.38
C ALA A 53 -11.32 -0.52 -12.51
N ARG A 54 -11.73 -0.80 -13.75
CA ARG A 54 -10.83 -0.82 -14.92
C ARG A 54 -9.88 0.39 -15.00
N PRO A 55 -10.33 1.64 -14.77
CA PRO A 55 -9.42 2.80 -14.81
C PRO A 55 -8.37 2.83 -13.69
N HIS A 56 -8.50 2.01 -12.65
CA HIS A 56 -7.60 1.97 -11.48
C HIS A 56 -6.71 0.73 -11.47
N GLN A 57 -6.74 -0.05 -12.55
CA GLN A 57 -5.84 -1.20 -12.69
C GLN A 57 -4.40 -0.71 -12.79
N ALA A 58 -3.51 -1.46 -12.14
CA ALA A 58 -2.08 -1.21 -12.24
C ALA A 58 -1.61 -1.30 -13.69
N PRO A 59 -0.58 -0.52 -14.09
CA PRO A 59 0.04 -0.70 -15.38
C PRO A 59 0.58 -2.13 -15.54
N PRO A 60 0.66 -2.66 -16.78
CA PRO A 60 1.33 -3.93 -17.04
C PRO A 60 2.77 -3.89 -16.52
N LEU A 61 3.25 -4.98 -15.90
CA LEU A 61 4.59 -5.05 -15.30
C LEU A 61 5.73 -4.85 -16.30
N GLY A 62 5.51 -5.13 -17.59
CA GLY A 62 6.56 -5.09 -18.60
C GLY A 62 7.67 -6.11 -18.32
N LEU A 63 8.93 -5.69 -18.52
CA LEU A 63 10.11 -6.46 -18.16
C LEU A 63 10.44 -6.19 -16.68
N LEU A 64 10.62 -7.25 -15.89
CA LEU A 64 11.06 -7.10 -14.50
C LEU A 64 12.45 -6.45 -14.44
N PRO A 65 12.72 -5.59 -13.44
CA PRO A 65 14.06 -5.06 -13.24
C PRO A 65 15.06 -6.18 -12.94
N ASP A 66 16.35 -5.88 -13.10
CA ASP A 66 17.41 -6.79 -12.69
C ASP A 66 17.49 -6.83 -11.16
N LEU A 67 16.85 -7.85 -10.58
CA LEU A 67 16.73 -8.05 -9.13
C LEU A 67 18.07 -8.35 -8.43
N SER A 68 19.17 -8.52 -9.17
CA SER A 68 20.51 -8.64 -8.60
C SER A 68 21.14 -7.29 -8.26
N ARG A 69 20.57 -6.18 -8.75
CA ARG A 69 21.03 -4.83 -8.48
C ARG A 69 20.53 -4.29 -7.14
N GLY A 70 21.15 -3.21 -6.69
CA GLY A 70 20.71 -2.47 -5.51
C GLY A 70 21.55 -2.75 -4.27
N THR A 71 21.08 -2.22 -3.15
CA THR A 71 21.74 -2.38 -1.85
C THR A 71 21.00 -3.42 -1.02
N GLU A 72 21.76 -4.28 -0.36
CA GLU A 72 21.25 -5.25 0.59
C GLU A 72 21.38 -4.77 2.03
N ARG A 73 20.37 -5.10 2.82
CA ARG A 73 20.39 -4.96 4.28
C ARG A 73 19.44 -5.98 4.90
N GLU A 74 19.64 -6.26 6.17
CA GLU A 74 18.63 -6.94 6.98
C GLU A 74 17.36 -6.07 7.05
N ALA A 75 16.20 -6.70 6.88
CA ALA A 75 14.91 -6.09 7.08
C ALA A 75 14.60 -6.00 8.58
N ILE A 76 14.05 -4.87 9.02
CA ILE A 76 13.59 -4.67 10.39
C ILE A 76 12.21 -5.33 10.59
N ILE A 77 11.41 -5.34 9.52
CA ILE A 77 10.11 -5.99 9.48
C ILE A 77 10.16 -7.07 8.41
N ASP A 78 9.74 -8.27 8.79
CA ASP A 78 9.69 -9.45 7.93
C ASP A 78 8.70 -9.24 6.76
N ALA A 79 8.90 -9.90 5.62
CA ALA A 79 8.01 -9.71 4.47
C ALA A 79 6.64 -10.39 4.64
N ASP A 80 6.56 -11.37 5.54
CA ASP A 80 5.35 -12.12 5.87
C ASP A 80 4.26 -11.26 6.50
N VAL A 81 4.58 -10.09 7.06
CA VAL A 81 3.57 -9.14 7.56
C VAL A 81 2.59 -8.71 6.48
N LEU A 82 3.00 -8.75 5.20
CA LEU A 82 2.10 -8.45 4.08
C LEU A 82 1.11 -9.59 3.79
N ASP A 83 1.25 -10.77 4.41
CA ASP A 83 0.24 -11.82 4.36
C ASP A 83 -0.92 -11.56 5.34
N ASP A 84 -0.68 -10.76 6.38
CA ASP A 84 -1.74 -10.23 7.26
C ASP A 84 -2.52 -9.09 6.56
N TRP A 85 -3.85 -9.20 6.57
CA TRP A 85 -4.70 -8.30 5.80
C TRP A 85 -4.70 -6.85 6.33
N PRO A 86 -4.96 -6.59 7.63
CA PRO A 86 -4.83 -5.25 8.21
C PRO A 86 -3.46 -4.62 7.96
N THR A 87 -2.39 -5.37 8.21
CA THR A 87 -1.03 -4.86 8.05
C THR A 87 -0.73 -4.51 6.60
N ARG A 88 -1.14 -5.36 5.64
CA ARG A 88 -1.03 -5.05 4.21
C ARG A 88 -1.85 -3.84 3.80
N PHE A 89 -3.07 -3.67 4.35
CA PHE A 89 -3.91 -2.51 4.08
C PHE A 89 -3.25 -1.20 4.55
N VAL A 90 -2.58 -1.21 5.70
CA VAL A 90 -1.81 -0.05 6.20
C VAL A 90 -0.56 0.16 5.35
N ALA A 91 0.23 -0.89 5.10
CA ALA A 91 1.50 -0.81 4.36
C ALA A 91 1.36 -0.19 2.96
N GLN A 92 0.26 -0.47 2.26
CA GLN A 92 0.09 0.03 0.89
C GLN A 92 0.02 1.56 0.78
N PHE A 93 -0.32 2.28 1.86
CA PHE A 93 -0.32 3.75 1.85
C PHE A 93 1.10 4.34 1.79
N ALA A 94 2.12 3.56 2.16
CA ALA A 94 3.52 3.93 1.98
C ALA A 94 4.00 3.77 0.54
N VAL A 95 3.38 2.84 -0.21
CA VAL A 95 3.79 2.44 -1.55
C VAL A 95 2.58 2.30 -2.48
N PRO A 96 1.81 3.38 -2.70
CA PRO A 96 0.50 3.32 -3.36
C PRO A 96 0.54 2.85 -4.82
N SER A 97 1.70 2.99 -5.48
CA SER A 97 2.00 2.58 -6.85
C SER A 97 2.77 1.25 -6.94
N ALA A 98 3.12 0.63 -5.81
CA ALA A 98 3.84 -0.63 -5.82
C ALA A 98 2.88 -1.82 -5.98
N ARG A 99 3.33 -2.80 -6.76
CA ARG A 99 2.70 -4.12 -6.91
C ARG A 99 3.50 -5.15 -6.14
N ARG A 100 2.81 -6.07 -5.47
CA ARG A 100 3.42 -7.25 -4.83
C ARG A 100 3.39 -8.46 -5.76
N LEU A 101 4.51 -9.17 -5.85
CA LEU A 101 4.65 -10.45 -6.53
C LEU A 101 5.35 -11.42 -5.58
N LYS A 102 4.91 -12.68 -5.56
CA LYS A 102 5.67 -13.75 -4.95
C LYS A 102 6.34 -14.54 -6.05
N LEU A 103 7.66 -14.48 -6.09
CA LEU A 103 8.48 -15.28 -6.99
C LEU A 103 8.96 -16.52 -6.25
N ARG A 104 9.16 -17.60 -7.00
CA ARG A 104 9.78 -18.81 -6.49
C ARG A 104 11.06 -19.02 -7.27
N HIS A 105 12.18 -18.85 -6.59
CA HIS A 105 13.49 -19.27 -7.07
C HIS A 105 13.82 -20.63 -6.46
N ASP A 106 14.64 -21.45 -7.11
CA ASP A 106 14.79 -22.90 -6.83
C ASP A 106 14.70 -23.32 -5.35
N GLN A 107 15.37 -22.57 -4.45
CA GLN A 107 15.52 -22.90 -3.03
C GLN A 107 14.83 -21.91 -2.07
N HIS A 108 14.33 -20.77 -2.55
CA HIS A 108 13.76 -19.73 -1.69
C HIS A 108 12.59 -18.98 -2.35
N HIS A 109 11.69 -18.48 -1.51
CA HIS A 109 10.62 -17.58 -1.93
C HIS A 109 11.12 -16.15 -1.87
N GLU A 110 10.83 -15.37 -2.91
CA GLU A 110 11.09 -13.94 -2.94
C GLU A 110 9.77 -13.18 -2.93
N ASP A 111 9.64 -12.24 -1.99
CA ASP A 111 8.57 -11.26 -1.97
C ASP A 111 9.07 -9.98 -2.65
N LEU A 112 8.40 -9.58 -3.72
CA LEU A 112 8.87 -8.53 -4.60
C LEU A 112 7.84 -7.41 -4.66
N LEU A 113 8.26 -6.20 -4.27
CA LEU A 113 7.55 -4.96 -4.53
C LEU A 113 8.14 -4.29 -5.76
N ILE A 114 7.29 -3.85 -6.69
CA ILE A 114 7.72 -3.14 -7.91
C ILE A 114 6.82 -1.93 -8.13
N ASP A 115 7.44 -0.76 -8.28
CA ASP A 115 6.83 0.40 -8.90
C ASP A 115 7.26 0.45 -10.37
N VAL A 116 6.30 0.25 -11.27
CA VAL A 116 6.56 0.22 -12.72
C VAL A 116 6.87 1.63 -13.25
N ASP A 117 6.26 2.65 -12.67
CA ASP A 117 6.36 4.02 -13.16
C ASP A 117 7.69 4.65 -12.77
N SER A 118 8.15 4.43 -11.53
CA SER A 118 9.47 4.92 -11.07
C SER A 118 10.62 3.97 -11.40
N GLY A 119 10.32 2.69 -11.65
CA GLY A 119 11.30 1.63 -11.85
C GLY A 119 11.95 1.13 -10.56
N SER A 120 11.46 1.58 -9.40
CA SER A 120 11.91 1.09 -8.10
C SER A 120 11.45 -0.34 -7.82
N PHE A 121 12.28 -1.08 -7.10
CA PHE A 121 11.91 -2.39 -6.58
C PHE A 121 12.49 -2.67 -5.21
N ALA A 122 11.86 -3.59 -4.48
CA ALA A 122 12.42 -4.23 -3.29
C ALA A 122 12.13 -5.74 -3.35
N ALA A 123 13.19 -6.55 -3.36
CA ALA A 123 13.14 -8.01 -3.33
C ALA A 123 13.55 -8.50 -1.94
N LEU A 124 12.68 -9.27 -1.31
CA LEU A 124 12.86 -9.79 0.03
C LEU A 124 12.94 -11.31 0.00
N HIS A 125 13.92 -11.87 0.70
CA HIS A 125 14.04 -13.30 0.90
C HIS A 125 14.51 -13.60 2.32
N GLU A 126 14.27 -14.83 2.76
CA GLU A 126 14.76 -15.33 4.03
C GLU A 126 16.15 -15.98 3.83
N GLU A 127 17.11 -15.60 4.66
CA GLU A 127 18.45 -16.17 4.75
C GLU A 127 18.79 -16.43 6.23
N ASP A 128 19.09 -17.68 6.59
CA ASP A 128 19.46 -18.09 7.95
C ASP A 128 18.48 -17.64 9.07
N GLY A 129 17.19 -17.52 8.76
CA GLY A 129 16.14 -17.11 9.70
C GLY A 129 15.99 -15.59 9.85
N HIS A 130 16.66 -14.81 9.00
CA HIS A 130 16.53 -13.36 8.90
C HIS A 130 15.98 -12.99 7.52
N TRP A 131 15.23 -11.89 7.44
CA TRP A 131 14.82 -11.34 6.15
C TRP A 131 15.87 -10.37 5.62
N ILE A 132 16.31 -10.61 4.40
CA ILE A 132 17.20 -9.71 3.66
C ILE A 132 16.38 -9.02 2.59
N VAL A 133 16.47 -7.69 2.55
CA VAL A 133 15.91 -6.87 1.48
C VAL A 133 17.00 -6.34 0.58
N ARG A 134 16.83 -6.55 -0.72
CA ARG A 134 17.60 -5.90 -1.78
C ARG A 134 16.70 -4.93 -2.54
N GLN A 135 17.12 -3.69 -2.68
CA GLN A 135 16.31 -2.66 -3.37
C GLN A 135 17.18 -1.71 -4.19
N ASP A 136 16.63 -1.25 -5.31
CA ASP A 136 17.22 -0.27 -6.24
C ASP A 136 16.12 0.67 -6.75
N GLY A 137 16.52 1.84 -7.26
CA GLY A 137 15.62 2.85 -7.81
C GLY A 137 15.51 4.13 -6.97
N PRO A 138 14.76 5.13 -7.45
CA PRO A 138 14.62 6.44 -6.78
C PRO A 138 13.89 6.35 -5.44
N ASP A 139 12.96 5.41 -5.30
CA ASP A 139 12.17 5.17 -4.09
C ASP A 139 12.59 3.86 -3.43
N LEU A 140 12.98 3.91 -2.15
CA LEU A 140 13.29 2.74 -1.34
C LEU A 140 12.00 2.15 -0.77
N LEU A 141 11.33 1.32 -1.58
CA LEU A 141 9.95 0.87 -1.32
C LEU A 141 9.81 0.16 0.03
N TRP A 142 10.76 -0.72 0.40
CA TRP A 142 10.66 -1.44 1.66
C TRP A 142 10.98 -0.55 2.87
N ASP A 143 11.92 0.39 2.73
CA ASP A 143 12.19 1.39 3.77
C ASP A 143 10.92 2.21 4.06
N ALA A 144 10.19 2.61 3.02
CA ALA A 144 8.93 3.34 3.18
C ALA A 144 7.87 2.49 3.89
N VAL A 145 7.77 1.20 3.56
CA VAL A 145 6.88 0.25 4.26
C VAL A 145 7.26 0.11 5.73
N GLU A 146 8.55 -0.13 6.02
CA GLU A 146 9.05 -0.27 7.40
C GLU A 146 8.83 1.00 8.22
N GLU A 147 9.07 2.18 7.65
CA GLU A 147 8.87 3.46 8.32
C GLU A 147 7.38 3.67 8.64
N HIS A 148 6.49 3.38 7.69
CA HIS A 148 5.05 3.56 7.87
C HIS A 148 4.46 2.58 8.88
N LEU A 149 4.80 1.30 8.76
CA LEU A 149 4.40 0.27 9.72
C LEU A 149 5.02 0.51 11.09
N GLY A 150 6.26 0.99 11.16
CA GLY A 150 6.92 1.38 12.41
C GLY A 150 6.15 2.48 13.16
N ARG A 151 5.60 3.49 12.45
CA ARG A 151 4.72 4.49 13.06
C ARG A 151 3.41 3.89 13.58
N TRP A 152 2.82 2.96 12.83
CA TRP A 152 1.58 2.29 13.23
C TRP A 152 1.78 1.39 14.45
N HIS A 153 2.88 0.62 14.49
CA HIS A 153 3.28 -0.18 15.65
C HIS A 153 3.56 0.70 16.88
N THR A 154 4.25 1.83 16.70
CA THR A 154 4.52 2.78 17.79
C THR A 154 3.24 3.38 18.37
N ALA A 155 2.19 3.53 17.56
CA ALA A 155 0.86 3.95 18.00
C ALA A 155 0.05 2.84 18.67
N GLY A 156 0.62 1.64 18.84
CA GLY A 156 -0.03 0.51 19.50
C GLY A 156 -0.84 -0.39 18.56
N THR A 157 -0.56 -0.33 17.25
CA THR A 157 -1.22 -1.16 16.22
C THR A 157 -2.76 -1.03 16.28
N PRO A 158 -3.30 0.20 16.24
CA PRO A 158 -4.75 0.40 16.30
C PRO A 158 -5.44 -0.34 15.17
N ALA A 159 -6.62 -0.89 15.46
CA ALA A 159 -7.43 -1.60 14.47
C ALA A 159 -7.76 -0.66 13.30
N VAL A 160 -7.86 -1.20 12.08
CA VAL A 160 -8.05 -0.37 10.89
C VAL A 160 -9.34 0.47 10.95
N GLU A 161 -10.37 -0.01 11.64
CA GLU A 161 -11.64 0.71 11.89
C GLU A 161 -11.50 1.96 12.76
N GLN A 162 -10.39 2.06 13.51
CA GLN A 162 -10.06 3.26 14.28
C GLN A 162 -9.38 4.32 13.40
N ALA A 163 -8.94 3.94 12.20
CA ALA A 163 -8.28 4.85 11.28
C ALA A 163 -9.28 5.74 10.54
N THR A 164 -8.81 6.94 10.21
CA THR A 164 -9.49 7.90 9.34
C THR A 164 -8.73 8.00 8.02
N ILE A 165 -9.47 7.88 6.92
CA ILE A 165 -8.94 8.20 5.60
C ILE A 165 -9.15 9.69 5.34
N HIS A 166 -8.12 10.32 4.80
CA HIS A 166 -8.19 11.64 4.18
C HIS A 166 -7.89 11.51 2.69
N ALA A 167 -8.73 12.12 1.84
CA ALA A 167 -8.63 12.07 0.40
C ALA A 167 -8.57 13.49 -0.17
N THR A 168 -7.61 13.73 -1.05
CA THR A 168 -7.46 14.96 -1.81
C THR A 168 -7.50 14.62 -3.31
N PRO A 169 -7.53 15.63 -4.20
CA PRO A 169 -7.38 15.38 -5.64
C PRO A 169 -6.06 14.67 -6.00
N GLU A 170 -5.01 14.86 -5.20
CA GLU A 170 -3.67 14.31 -5.44
C GLU A 170 -3.48 12.89 -4.89
N GLY A 171 -4.27 12.47 -3.90
CA GLY A 171 -4.05 11.18 -3.27
C GLY A 171 -4.93 10.86 -2.09
N GLN A 172 -4.54 9.83 -1.34
CA GLN A 172 -5.17 9.44 -0.08
C GLN A 172 -4.10 9.17 0.97
N SER A 173 -4.44 9.48 2.22
CA SER A 173 -3.64 9.14 3.40
C SER A 173 -4.52 8.48 4.45
N ILE A 174 -3.89 7.63 5.27
CA ILE A 174 -4.49 6.99 6.44
C ILE A 174 -3.90 7.62 7.70
N HIS A 175 -4.76 7.87 8.70
CA HIS A 175 -4.40 8.47 9.97
C HIS A 175 -5.00 7.64 11.11
N TRP A 176 -4.26 7.50 12.20
CA TRP A 176 -4.66 6.84 13.44
C TRP A 176 -4.23 7.66 14.66
#